data_AF-A0A1R3L1A3-F1
#
_entry.id   AF-A0A1R3L1A3-F1
#
_cell.length_a   1.000
_cell.length_b   1.000
_cell.length_c   1.000
_cell.angle_alpha   90.00
_cell.angle_beta   90.00
_cell.angle_gamma   90.00
#
_symmetry.space_group_name_H-M   'P 1'
#
loop_
_entity.id
_entity.type
_entity.pdbx_description
1 polymer ?
#
loop_
_entity_poly.entity_id
_entity_poly.type
_entity_poly.pdbx_seq_one_letter_code
_entity_poly.pdbx_strand_id
1 'polypeptide(L)'
;MKVQKLEQPASISTLEPWGTVEGLPGSPEIMIAGLQKVIPGHESIDMGIFECSPGSYRRGVKQAEMMHFLSGTGSFTADGETPQHFKPGDTLFFEANTEGTWVMDTTMRQHKVYGITGMKAGGIKDRQSALRLGNQQTDFRAAENHRLRTLIAQLRDHIKIILACAFGKFSHAEFIKNDVIEGGALLRLRHDRVNRKPLL
;
A
#
# COMPACT_ATOMS: atom_id res chain seq x y z
N MET A 1 -1.94 1.90 -15.74
CA MET A 1 -1.15 1.02 -14.84
C MET A 1 -1.34 1.51 -13.41
N LYS A 2 -1.60 0.62 -12.43
CA LYS A 2 -1.91 1.02 -11.03
C LYS A 2 -0.69 1.10 -10.11
N VAL A 3 0.40 0.42 -10.43
CA VAL A 3 1.64 0.39 -9.64
C VAL A 3 2.80 0.77 -10.55
N GLN A 4 3.65 1.69 -10.11
CA GLN A 4 4.85 2.11 -10.84
C GLN A 4 6.09 1.67 -10.06
N LYS A 5 7.08 1.08 -10.73
CA LYS A 5 8.34 0.63 -10.15
C LYS A 5 9.49 1.47 -10.69
N LEU A 6 10.37 1.93 -9.80
CA LEU A 6 11.73 2.36 -10.13
C LEU A 6 12.69 1.28 -9.64
N GLU A 7 13.32 0.59 -10.58
CA GLU A 7 14.25 -0.49 -10.26
C GLU A 7 15.65 0.07 -10.02
N GLN A 8 16.24 -0.27 -8.87
CA GLN A 8 17.60 0.11 -8.47
C GLN A 8 17.90 1.60 -8.74
N PRO A 9 17.17 2.53 -8.11
CA PRO A 9 17.26 3.96 -8.43
C PRO A 9 18.65 4.56 -8.21
N ALA A 10 19.44 4.01 -7.28
CA ALA A 10 20.84 4.39 -7.10
C ALA A 10 21.71 4.05 -8.32
N SER A 11 21.34 3.04 -9.11
CA SER A 11 22.11 2.52 -10.25
C SER A 11 21.58 2.97 -11.62
N ILE A 12 20.57 3.84 -11.68
CA ILE A 12 20.06 4.36 -12.96
C ILE A 12 21.18 5.15 -13.65
N SER A 13 21.56 4.73 -14.86
CA SER A 13 22.70 5.29 -15.59
C SER A 13 22.37 6.61 -16.31
N THR A 14 21.11 6.81 -16.66
CA THR A 14 20.67 7.94 -17.49
C THR A 14 19.55 8.68 -16.79
N LEU A 15 19.83 9.92 -16.42
CA LEU A 15 18.85 10.87 -15.91
C LEU A 15 18.65 11.98 -16.94
N GLU A 16 17.47 12.59 -16.95
CA GLU A 16 17.19 13.73 -17.81
C GLU A 16 17.96 14.94 -17.29
N PRO A 17 18.75 15.64 -18.12
CA PRO A 17 19.40 16.87 -17.72
C PRO A 17 18.35 17.98 -17.54
N TRP A 18 18.31 18.59 -16.37
CA TRP A 18 17.38 19.67 -16.04
C TRP A 18 18.04 21.06 -16.04
N GLY A 19 19.32 21.13 -16.38
CA GLY A 19 20.08 22.37 -16.54
C GLY A 19 21.11 22.58 -15.44
N THR A 20 21.44 23.84 -15.18
CA THR A 20 22.45 24.23 -14.20
C THR A 20 21.92 25.23 -13.19
N VAL A 21 22.54 25.25 -12.01
CA VAL A 21 22.33 26.25 -10.97
C VAL A 21 23.66 26.92 -10.68
N GLU A 22 23.63 28.25 -10.67
CA GLU A 22 24.78 29.05 -10.26
C GLU A 22 25.12 28.75 -8.80
N GLY A 23 26.37 28.39 -8.55
CA GLY A 23 26.86 28.16 -7.21
C GLY A 23 27.02 29.46 -6.42
N LEU A 24 27.11 29.36 -5.09
CA LEU A 24 27.54 30.48 -4.26
C LEU A 24 28.97 30.93 -4.63
N PRO A 25 29.38 32.16 -4.27
CA PRO A 25 30.73 32.64 -4.54
C PRO A 25 31.81 31.64 -4.06
N GLY A 26 32.67 31.20 -4.99
CA GLY A 26 33.70 30.18 -4.72
C GLY A 26 33.27 28.73 -4.96
N SER A 27 32.01 28.49 -5.31
CA SER A 27 31.50 27.18 -5.74
C SER A 27 31.55 27.04 -7.26
N PRO A 28 31.77 25.82 -7.79
CA PRO A 28 31.50 25.54 -9.20
C PRO A 28 30.00 25.69 -9.52
N GLU A 29 29.72 25.80 -10.82
CA GLU A 29 28.37 25.61 -11.36
C GLU A 29 27.87 24.19 -11.06
N ILE A 30 26.59 24.08 -10.70
CA ILE A 30 25.98 22.82 -10.28
C ILE A 30 25.10 22.29 -11.41
N MET A 31 25.48 21.16 -11.97
CA MET A 31 24.67 20.41 -12.94
C MET A 31 23.53 19.70 -12.22
N ILE A 32 22.32 19.76 -12.77
CA ILE A 32 21.15 19.08 -12.23
C ILE A 32 20.58 18.10 -13.26
N ALA A 33 20.26 16.91 -12.78
CA ALA A 33 19.53 15.91 -13.55
C ALA A 33 18.48 15.21 -12.69
N GLY A 34 17.51 14.56 -13.32
CA GLY A 34 16.52 13.81 -12.56
C GLY A 34 15.62 12.93 -13.40
N LEU A 35 14.66 12.35 -12.70
CA LEU A 35 13.61 11.53 -13.28
C LEU A 35 12.35 11.74 -12.46
N GLN A 36 11.30 12.26 -13.09
CA GLN A 36 10.01 12.50 -12.43
C GLN A 36 9.09 11.27 -12.54
N LYS A 37 8.33 11.02 -11.47
CA LYS A 37 7.20 10.09 -11.45
C LYS A 37 5.94 10.83 -11.05
N VAL A 38 4.89 10.66 -11.85
CA VAL A 38 3.58 11.25 -11.60
C VAL A 38 2.57 10.12 -11.40
N ILE A 39 1.79 10.21 -10.33
CA ILE A 39 0.62 9.35 -10.13
C ILE A 39 -0.60 10.10 -10.67
N PRO A 40 -1.34 9.55 -11.65
CA PRO A 40 -2.54 10.20 -12.18
C PRO A 40 -3.56 10.54 -11.08
N GLY A 41 -4.04 11.79 -11.06
CA GLY A 41 -4.93 12.34 -10.04
C GLY A 41 -4.23 12.85 -8.77
N HIS A 42 -2.90 12.77 -8.71
CA HIS A 42 -2.06 13.25 -7.61
C HIS A 42 -0.88 14.08 -8.14
N GLU A 43 -1.11 14.87 -9.19
CA GLU A 43 -0.11 15.70 -9.87
C GLU A 43 0.50 16.78 -8.95
N SER A 44 -0.17 17.10 -7.84
CA SER A 44 0.35 18.02 -6.82
C SER A 44 1.50 17.44 -5.98
N ILE A 45 1.74 16.12 -6.06
CA ILE A 45 2.85 15.45 -5.38
C ILE A 45 3.93 15.17 -6.43
N ASP A 46 4.99 15.96 -6.37
CA ASP A 46 6.15 15.75 -7.23
C ASP A 46 7.11 14.78 -6.56
N MET A 47 7.42 13.66 -7.22
CA MET A 47 8.27 12.61 -6.69
C MET A 47 9.20 12.07 -7.76
N GLY A 48 10.39 11.61 -7.36
CA GLY A 48 11.32 11.07 -8.33
C GLY A 48 12.74 10.94 -7.83
N ILE A 49 13.66 10.89 -8.79
CA ILE A 49 15.11 10.94 -8.57
C ILE A 49 15.60 12.35 -8.89
N PHE A 50 16.50 12.81 -8.06
CA PHE A 50 17.27 14.02 -8.31
C PHE A 50 18.74 13.73 -8.09
N GLU A 51 19.54 14.31 -8.97
CA GLU A 51 20.99 14.28 -8.90
C GLU A 51 21.54 15.69 -9.11
N CYS A 52 22.57 16.04 -8.34
CA CYS A 52 23.35 17.24 -8.61
C CYS A 52 24.85 16.99 -8.45
N SER A 53 25.65 17.74 -9.20
CA SER A 53 27.10 17.75 -9.07
C SER A 53 27.55 18.46 -7.78
N PRO A 54 28.81 18.28 -7.34
CA PRO A 54 29.36 19.00 -6.19
C PRO A 54 29.25 20.52 -6.34
N GLY A 55 29.09 21.22 -5.22
CA GLY A 55 28.93 22.66 -5.15
C GLY A 55 28.05 23.11 -3.99
N SER A 56 27.78 24.40 -3.90
CA SER A 56 26.93 24.98 -2.86
C SER A 56 25.97 26.01 -3.46
N TYR A 57 24.74 26.03 -2.96
CA TYR A 57 23.67 26.91 -3.46
C TYR A 57 22.60 27.16 -2.40
N ARG A 58 21.80 28.20 -2.58
CA ARG A 58 20.64 28.48 -1.73
C ARG A 58 19.46 27.60 -2.13
N ARG A 59 18.73 27.08 -1.14
CA ARG A 59 17.54 26.28 -1.38
C ARG A 59 16.48 27.09 -2.13
N GLY A 60 16.11 26.62 -3.33
CA GLY A 60 15.08 27.25 -4.17
C GLY A 60 13.65 26.76 -3.90
N VAL A 61 13.48 25.53 -3.42
CA VAL A 61 12.16 24.94 -3.16
C VAL A 61 11.75 25.16 -1.72
N LYS A 62 10.65 25.88 -1.50
CA LYS A 62 10.12 26.22 -0.17
C LYS A 62 8.93 25.34 0.25
N GLN A 63 8.62 24.29 -0.51
CA GLN A 63 7.60 23.34 -0.10
C GLN A 63 8.14 22.37 0.96
N ALA A 64 7.22 21.79 1.74
CA ALA A 64 7.56 20.68 2.61
C ALA A 64 8.03 19.50 1.75
N GLU A 65 9.10 18.85 2.19
CA GLU A 65 9.84 17.89 1.38
C GLU A 65 10.44 16.77 2.24
N MET A 66 10.48 15.57 1.68
CA MET A 66 11.27 14.46 2.20
C MET A 66 12.35 14.11 1.17
N MET A 67 13.58 14.00 1.66
CA MET A 67 14.78 13.68 0.88
C MET A 67 15.42 12.42 1.45
N HIS A 68 15.58 11.38 0.64
CA HIS A 68 16.30 10.17 1.01
C HIS A 68 17.53 9.98 0.12
N PHE A 69 18.71 10.00 0.72
CA PHE A 69 19.98 10.03 0.00
C PHE A 69 20.40 8.63 -0.45
N LEU A 70 20.61 8.46 -1.75
CA LEU A 70 21.04 7.22 -2.39
C LEU A 70 22.56 7.17 -2.59
N SER A 71 23.19 8.32 -2.85
CA SER A 71 24.64 8.47 -2.95
C SER A 71 25.06 9.92 -2.65
N GLY A 72 26.36 10.10 -2.44
CA GLY A 72 26.96 11.40 -2.17
C GLY A 72 26.94 11.78 -0.69
N THR A 73 27.62 12.87 -0.38
CA THR A 73 27.81 13.42 0.97
C THR A 73 27.76 14.93 0.93
N GLY A 74 27.33 15.54 2.03
CA GLY A 74 27.27 16.99 2.15
C GLY A 74 26.56 17.43 3.41
N SER A 75 26.03 18.65 3.37
CA SER A 75 25.22 19.21 4.44
C SER A 75 24.15 20.17 3.94
N PHE A 76 23.09 20.30 4.73
CA PHE A 76 22.16 21.41 4.66
C PHE A 76 22.23 22.24 5.94
N THR A 77 22.32 23.55 5.81
CA THR A 77 22.27 24.47 6.94
C THR A 77 21.05 25.36 6.79
N ALA A 78 20.02 25.13 7.62
CA ALA A 78 18.89 26.06 7.70
C ALA A 78 19.36 27.40 8.27
N ASP A 79 18.71 28.48 7.87
CA ASP A 79 19.11 29.82 8.33
C ASP A 79 18.97 29.96 9.84
N GLY A 80 20.07 30.31 10.51
CA GLY A 80 20.13 30.44 11.97
C GLY A 80 20.28 29.12 12.73
N GLU A 81 20.38 27.99 12.03
CA GLU A 81 20.54 26.67 12.65
C GLU A 81 21.91 26.04 12.39
N THR A 82 22.19 24.94 13.06
CA THR A 82 23.41 24.16 12.85
C THR A 82 23.31 23.28 11.60
N PRO A 83 24.42 23.08 10.86
CA PRO A 83 24.45 22.21 9.70
C PRO A 83 24.01 20.78 10.02
N GLN A 84 23.15 20.23 9.16
CA GLN A 84 22.77 18.82 9.15
C GLN A 84 23.55 18.12 8.04
N HIS A 85 24.50 17.27 8.43
CA HIS A 85 25.25 16.45 7.49
C HIS A 85 24.44 15.24 7.05
N PHE A 86 24.63 14.82 5.80
CA PHE A 86 24.00 13.62 5.27
C PHE A 86 25.02 12.75 4.54
N LYS A 87 24.74 11.45 4.51
CA LYS A 87 25.43 10.42 3.73
C LYS A 87 24.41 9.43 3.16
N PRO A 88 24.83 8.46 2.31
CA PRO A 88 23.90 7.51 1.73
C PRO A 88 23.15 6.71 2.81
N GLY A 89 21.84 6.59 2.64
CA GLY A 89 20.92 5.96 3.60
C GLY A 89 20.23 6.95 4.55
N ASP A 90 20.74 8.17 4.69
CA ASP A 90 20.12 9.19 5.53
C ASP A 90 18.84 9.74 4.89
N THR A 91 18.00 10.35 5.72
CA THR A 91 16.76 11.00 5.29
C THR A 91 16.58 12.32 6.01
N LEU A 92 16.29 13.38 5.27
CA LEU A 92 15.96 14.69 5.81
C LEU A 92 14.49 15.02 5.53
N PHE A 93 13.87 15.68 6.49
CA PHE A 93 12.50 16.19 6.41
C PHE A 93 12.54 17.70 6.54
N PHE A 94 11.97 18.39 5.56
CA PHE A 94 11.92 19.84 5.51
C PHE A 94 10.50 20.31 5.78
N GLU A 95 10.37 21.24 6.71
CA GLU A 95 9.15 22.01 6.86
C GLU A 95 8.96 22.90 5.63
N ALA A 96 7.70 23.30 5.39
CA ALA A 96 7.41 24.34 4.42
C ALA A 96 8.11 25.65 4.84
N ASN A 97 8.55 26.42 3.84
CA ASN A 97 9.21 27.70 3.98
C ASN A 97 10.59 27.66 4.69
N THR A 98 11.20 26.49 4.87
CA THR A 98 12.60 26.42 5.32
C THR A 98 13.53 26.98 4.25
N GLU A 99 14.29 28.00 4.62
CA GLU A 99 15.40 28.53 3.83
C GLU A 99 16.73 28.03 4.40
N GLY A 100 17.74 27.94 3.54
CA GLY A 100 19.04 27.44 3.93
C GLY A 100 19.99 27.23 2.77
N THR A 101 21.20 26.82 3.12
CA THR A 101 22.30 26.61 2.20
C THR A 101 22.61 25.13 2.08
N TRP A 102 22.70 24.67 0.84
CA TRP A 102 23.19 23.35 0.47
C TRP A 102 24.70 23.41 0.23
N VAL A 103 25.41 22.38 0.71
CA VAL A 103 26.81 22.11 0.37
C VAL A 103 26.92 20.64 0.01
N MET A 104 27.38 20.35 -1.21
CA MET A 104 27.55 19.02 -1.77
C MET A 104 29.04 18.75 -1.97
N ASP A 105 29.61 17.84 -1.19
CA ASP A 105 31.04 17.49 -1.28
C ASP A 105 31.32 16.57 -2.47
N THR A 106 30.34 15.73 -2.80
CA THR A 106 30.38 14.75 -3.90
C THR A 106 29.06 14.79 -4.66
N THR A 107 29.01 14.17 -5.85
CA THR A 107 27.76 14.06 -6.62
C THR A 107 26.69 13.40 -5.76
N MET A 108 25.62 14.14 -5.51
CA MET A 108 24.54 13.73 -4.64
C MET A 108 23.39 13.18 -5.48
N ARG A 109 22.88 12.01 -5.09
CA ARG A 109 21.68 11.42 -5.67
C ARG A 109 20.68 11.11 -4.57
N GLN A 110 19.41 11.42 -4.81
CA GLN A 110 18.34 11.21 -3.83
C GLN A 110 17.02 10.80 -4.45
N HIS A 111 16.22 10.08 -3.67
CA HIS A 111 14.77 10.10 -3.82
C HIS A 111 14.22 11.35 -3.16
N LYS A 112 13.37 12.05 -3.89
CA LYS A 112 12.69 13.24 -3.37
C LYS A 112 11.19 13.12 -3.52
N VAL A 113 10.46 13.71 -2.58
CA VAL A 113 9.01 13.88 -2.61
C VAL A 113 8.66 15.27 -2.10
N TYR A 114 8.03 16.08 -2.94
CA TYR A 114 7.47 17.41 -2.63
C TYR A 114 5.94 17.38 -2.57
N GLY A 115 5.35 18.48 -2.11
CA GLY A 115 3.90 18.64 -2.11
C GLY A 115 3.20 17.71 -1.12
N ILE A 116 3.92 17.31 -0.07
CA ILE A 116 3.45 16.42 1.00
C ILE A 116 2.44 17.20 1.88
N THR A 117 1.25 17.43 1.33
CA THR A 117 0.13 18.06 2.01
C THR A 117 -0.82 16.98 2.54
N GLY A 118 -1.32 17.16 3.76
CA GLY A 118 -2.29 16.22 4.36
C GLY A 118 -1.70 14.99 5.05
N MET A 119 -0.39 14.93 5.31
CA MET A 119 0.14 13.98 6.29
C MET A 119 -0.44 14.29 7.69
N LYS A 120 -1.32 13.42 8.18
CA LYS A 120 -1.89 13.54 9.52
C LYS A 120 -0.92 12.99 10.57
N ALA A 121 -0.71 13.74 11.65
CA ALA A 121 -0.14 13.20 12.86
C ALA A 121 -0.94 11.95 13.29
N GLY A 122 -0.27 10.81 13.49
CA GLY A 122 -0.91 9.55 13.87
C GLY A 122 -1.32 8.61 12.73
N GLY A 123 -1.20 9.01 11.46
CA GLY A 123 -1.65 8.18 10.33
C GLY A 123 -1.04 6.76 10.25
N ILE A 124 0.18 6.55 10.76
CA ILE A 124 0.78 5.21 10.88
C ILE A 124 0.02 4.35 11.89
N LYS A 125 -0.37 4.93 13.04
CA LYS A 125 -1.15 4.24 14.09
C LYS A 125 -2.56 3.90 13.59
N ASP A 126 -3.16 4.81 12.80
CA ASP A 126 -4.48 4.58 12.20
C ASP A 126 -4.43 3.42 11.19
N ARG A 127 -3.39 3.37 10.34
CA ARG A 127 -3.19 2.25 9.40
C ARG A 127 -2.95 0.93 10.12
N GLN A 128 -2.15 0.91 11.18
CA GLN A 128 -1.96 -0.30 11.98
C GLN A 128 -3.28 -0.78 12.59
N SER A 129 -4.12 0.14 13.05
CA SER A 129 -5.45 -0.18 13.58
C SER A 129 -6.36 -0.76 12.50
N ALA A 130 -6.38 -0.16 11.30
CA ALA A 130 -7.14 -0.66 10.16
C ALA A 130 -6.69 -2.06 9.70
N LEU A 131 -5.37 -2.31 9.63
CA LEU A 131 -4.83 -3.63 9.29
C LEU A 131 -5.20 -4.69 10.33
N ARG A 132 -5.13 -4.35 11.63
CA ARG A 132 -5.54 -5.26 12.71
C ARG A 132 -7.02 -5.61 12.63
N LEU A 133 -7.89 -4.62 12.43
CA LEU A 133 -9.33 -4.83 12.28
C LEU A 133 -9.66 -5.68 11.05
N GLY A 134 -8.98 -5.43 9.92
CA GLY A 134 -9.12 -6.22 8.70
C GLY A 134 -8.76 -7.69 8.93
N ASN A 135 -7.59 -7.97 9.51
CA ASN A 135 -7.16 -9.33 9.85
C ASN A 135 -8.17 -10.01 10.79
N GLN A 136 -8.59 -9.31 11.84
CA GLN A 136 -9.56 -9.84 12.80
C GLN A 136 -10.89 -10.22 12.13
N GLN A 137 -11.36 -9.43 11.16
CA GLN A 137 -12.58 -9.74 10.41
C GLN A 137 -12.42 -10.96 9.48
N THR A 138 -11.24 -11.16 8.87
CA THR A 138 -10.91 -12.41 8.15
C THR A 138 -10.89 -13.62 9.06
N ASP A 139 -10.30 -13.49 10.25
CA ASP A 139 -10.22 -14.58 11.23
C ASP A 139 -11.61 -14.97 11.73
N PHE A 140 -12.48 -13.99 12.02
CA PHE A 140 -13.87 -14.25 12.37
C PHE A 140 -14.63 -14.99 11.27
N ARG A 141 -14.48 -14.57 10.00
CA ARG A 141 -15.09 -15.26 8.86
C ARG A 141 -14.55 -16.67 8.67
N ALA A 142 -13.26 -16.89 8.90
CA ALA A 142 -12.66 -18.22 8.86
C ALA A 142 -13.21 -19.13 9.98
N ALA A 143 -13.35 -18.60 11.19
CA ALA A 143 -13.93 -19.31 12.32
C ALA A 143 -15.41 -19.66 12.11
N GLU A 144 -16.20 -18.74 11.54
CA GLU A 144 -17.61 -18.98 11.19
C GLU A 144 -17.76 -20.07 10.12
N ASN A 145 -16.96 -20.01 9.05
CA ASN A 145 -16.92 -21.03 8.01
C ASN A 145 -16.51 -22.40 8.57
N HIS A 146 -15.55 -22.44 9.50
CA HIS A 146 -15.15 -23.68 10.16
C HIS A 146 -16.31 -24.27 10.98
N ARG A 147 -17.01 -23.46 11.79
CA ARG A 147 -18.17 -23.89 12.58
C ARG A 147 -19.30 -24.46 11.70
N LEU A 148 -19.61 -23.79 10.60
CA LEU A 148 -20.62 -24.26 9.64
C LEU A 148 -20.24 -25.62 9.04
N ARG A 149 -18.98 -25.81 8.64
CA ARG A 149 -18.48 -27.09 8.14
C ARG A 149 -18.59 -28.21 9.17
N THR A 150 -18.24 -27.92 10.42
CA THR A 150 -18.34 -28.90 11.52
C THR A 150 -19.79 -29.31 11.78
N LEU A 151 -20.73 -28.35 11.79
CA LEU A 151 -22.15 -28.65 11.97
C LEU A 151 -22.71 -29.52 10.83
N ILE A 152 -22.33 -29.22 9.58
CA ILE A 152 -22.71 -30.02 8.40
C ILE A 152 -22.14 -31.43 8.49
N ALA A 153 -20.90 -31.60 8.96
CA ALA A 153 -20.29 -32.91 9.16
C ALA A 153 -21.03 -33.72 10.23
N GLN A 154 -21.34 -33.10 11.38
CA GLN A 154 -22.11 -33.74 12.45
C GLN A 154 -23.50 -34.18 11.99
N LEU A 155 -24.23 -33.32 11.27
CA LEU A 155 -25.54 -33.66 10.70
C LEU A 155 -25.44 -34.84 9.72
N ARG A 156 -24.42 -34.86 8.86
CA ARG A 156 -24.18 -35.97 7.92
C ARG A 156 -23.93 -37.28 8.67
N ASP A 157 -23.12 -37.25 9.71
CA ASP A 157 -22.82 -38.46 10.50
C ASP A 157 -24.06 -38.94 11.26
N HIS A 158 -24.87 -38.03 11.82
CA HIS A 158 -26.16 -38.38 12.41
C HIS A 158 -27.11 -39.03 11.38
N ILE A 159 -27.21 -38.49 10.17
CA ILE A 159 -28.03 -39.08 9.09
C ILE A 159 -27.52 -40.47 8.71
N LYS A 160 -26.19 -40.65 8.58
CA LYS A 160 -25.60 -41.97 8.30
C LYS A 160 -25.91 -42.98 9.39
N ILE A 161 -25.83 -42.58 10.66
CA ILE A 161 -26.16 -43.43 11.81
C ILE A 161 -27.64 -43.83 11.75
N ILE A 162 -28.54 -42.87 11.50
CA ILE A 162 -29.98 -43.15 11.38
C ILE A 162 -30.27 -44.12 10.22
N LEU A 163 -29.66 -43.92 9.05
CA LEU A 163 -29.79 -44.84 7.91
C LEU A 163 -29.23 -46.23 8.23
N ALA A 164 -28.05 -46.33 8.85
CA ALA A 164 -27.48 -47.62 9.25
C ALA A 164 -28.38 -48.35 10.27
N CYS A 165 -28.98 -47.62 11.22
CA CYS A 165 -29.95 -48.17 12.17
C CYS A 165 -31.28 -48.58 11.50
N ALA A 166 -31.71 -47.87 10.45
CA ALA A 166 -32.90 -48.22 9.67
C ALA A 166 -32.68 -49.47 8.80
N PHE A 167 -31.50 -49.60 8.18
CA PHE A 167 -31.12 -50.79 7.41
C PHE A 167 -30.89 -52.03 8.28
N GLY A 168 -30.46 -51.87 9.54
CA GLY A 168 -30.36 -52.99 10.50
C GLY A 168 -31.70 -53.60 10.92
N LYS A 169 -32.83 -52.94 10.62
CA LYS A 169 -34.19 -53.44 10.95
C LYS A 169 -34.96 -54.00 9.75
N PHE A 170 -34.45 -53.88 8.53
CA PHE A 170 -35.05 -54.45 7.33
C PHE A 170 -34.17 -55.58 6.79
N SER A 171 -34.28 -56.76 7.39
CA SER A 171 -33.76 -58.01 6.82
C SER A 171 -34.89 -59.00 6.55
N HIS A 172 -35.91 -58.58 5.80
CA HIS A 172 -36.73 -59.44 4.94
C HIS A 172 -37.72 -58.57 4.17
N ALA A 173 -37.51 -58.44 2.85
CA ALA A 173 -38.53 -58.47 1.81
C ALA A 173 -38.04 -57.73 0.55
N GLU A 174 -37.93 -58.54 -0.50
CA GLU A 174 -38.17 -58.25 -1.92
C GLU A 174 -37.56 -57.04 -2.63
N PHE A 175 -36.89 -57.43 -3.71
CA PHE A 175 -36.34 -56.65 -4.81
C PHE A 175 -37.47 -55.99 -5.61
N ILE A 176 -37.56 -54.66 -5.59
CA ILE A 176 -38.26 -53.89 -6.65
C ILE A 176 -37.25 -53.03 -7.40
N LYS A 177 -37.23 -53.24 -8.71
CA LYS A 177 -36.45 -52.55 -9.74
C LYS A 177 -37.11 -51.20 -10.08
N ASN A 178 -36.28 -50.20 -10.39
CA ASN A 178 -36.60 -48.86 -10.94
C ASN A 178 -37.25 -47.91 -9.91
N ASP A 179 -36.82 -46.67 -9.69
CA ASP A 179 -36.50 -45.63 -10.67
C ASP A 179 -35.47 -44.59 -10.18
N VAL A 180 -34.90 -43.90 -11.16
CA VAL A 180 -34.02 -42.74 -11.13
C VAL A 180 -34.36 -41.72 -10.02
N ILE A 181 -33.45 -41.50 -9.07
CA ILE A 181 -33.46 -40.27 -8.26
C ILE A 181 -32.66 -39.21 -9.04
N GLU A 182 -33.39 -38.35 -9.75
CA GLU A 182 -32.84 -37.10 -10.25
C GLU A 182 -32.33 -36.25 -9.08
N GLY A 183 -31.06 -35.84 -9.17
CA GLY A 183 -30.44 -34.86 -8.27
C GLY A 183 -30.98 -33.45 -8.51
N GLY A 184 -32.26 -33.23 -8.19
CA GLY A 184 -32.99 -32.01 -8.47
C GLY A 184 -33.80 -31.50 -7.27
N ALA A 185 -33.15 -31.18 -6.16
CA ALA A 185 -33.77 -30.40 -5.08
C ALA A 185 -32.76 -29.43 -4.43
N LEU A 186 -32.13 -28.60 -5.28
CA LEU A 186 -31.54 -27.33 -4.87
C LEU A 186 -32.70 -26.40 -4.51
N LEU A 187 -33.17 -26.49 -3.25
CA LEU A 187 -34.21 -25.61 -2.74
C LEU A 187 -33.67 -24.17 -2.74
N ARG A 188 -34.14 -23.37 -3.71
CA ARG A 188 -34.07 -21.92 -3.69
C ARG A 188 -34.77 -21.42 -2.43
N LEU A 189 -34.00 -20.87 -1.49
CA LEU A 189 -34.51 -19.92 -0.51
C LEU A 189 -34.09 -18.51 -0.96
N ARG A 190 -34.80 -17.96 -1.94
CA ARG A 190 -35.03 -16.51 -2.03
C ARG A 190 -36.26 -16.24 -1.18
N HIS A 191 -36.09 -15.56 -0.06
CA HIS A 191 -37.21 -15.03 0.71
C HIS A 191 -37.34 -13.53 0.39
N ASP A 192 -38.04 -13.21 -0.70
CA ASP A 192 -38.67 -11.89 -0.84
C ASP A 192 -39.88 -11.86 0.10
N ARG A 193 -39.84 -10.98 1.08
CA ARG A 193 -40.95 -10.74 2.01
C ARG A 193 -41.80 -9.59 1.46
N VAL A 194 -42.84 -9.92 0.70
CA VAL A 194 -43.97 -9.02 0.45
C VAL A 194 -45.04 -9.28 1.51
N ASN A 195 -45.30 -8.28 2.35
CA ASN A 195 -46.59 -8.12 3.04
C ASN A 195 -47.10 -6.73 2.67
N ARG A 196 -47.96 -6.63 1.66
CA ARG A 196 -49.44 -6.53 1.71
C ARG A 196 -49.95 -5.08 1.79
N LYS A 197 -50.44 -4.63 0.63
CA LYS A 197 -51.47 -3.61 0.30
C LYS A 197 -52.75 -3.77 1.17
N PRO A 198 -53.69 -2.78 1.27
CA PRO A 198 -54.49 -2.22 0.14
C PRO A 198 -54.71 -0.69 0.17
N LEU A 199 -54.70 -0.01 -0.99
CA LEU A 199 -55.87 0.52 -1.74
C LEU A 199 -56.88 1.32 -0.91
N LEU A 200 -56.79 2.65 -1.02
CA LEU A 200 -57.78 3.51 -1.68
C LEU A 200 -57.03 4.69 -2.32
#